data_AF-A0A844B685-F1
#
_entry.id   AF-A0A844B685-F1
#
_cell.length_a   1.000
_cell.length_b   1.000
_cell.length_c   1.000
_cell.angle_alpha   90.00
_cell.angle_beta   90.00
_cell.angle_gamma   90.00
#
_symmetry.space_group_name_H-M   'P 1'
#
loop_
_entity.id
_entity.type
_entity.pdbx_description
1 polymer ?
#
loop_
_entity_poly.entity_id
_entity_poly.type
_entity_poly.pdbx_seq_one_letter_code
_entity_poly.pdbx_strand_id
1 'polypeptide(L)'
;MMVTMKPLTLSLLIAAMAPLGVHAQPGEPGPAEVQIELRPQVSALPGPLRLGDLAIVRTRDLAAIQQLVALPVGHAPRPGATAVVRRDVVARWIRMQLGLAHSRTLWTGADESVIRGISPSGAVLAGTKPSIAAAPEAAVPGVARGQWVLLQLKSGPVELERRAQAMQDGNVGETVNVRAENGLVAARVTAPGRVEATL
;
A
#
# COMPACT_ATOMS: atom_id res chain seq x y z
N MET A 1 -68.68 -32.67 52.74
CA MET A 1 -67.23 -32.34 52.70
C MET A 1 -66.87 -32.12 51.23
N MET A 2 -66.37 -30.92 50.91
CA MET A 2 -65.74 -30.47 49.64
C MET A 2 -66.56 -30.50 48.34
N VAL A 3 -67.02 -29.29 47.96
CA VAL A 3 -67.36 -28.81 46.62
C VAL A 3 -66.08 -28.62 45.80
N THR A 4 -66.09 -28.92 44.48
CA THR A 4 -65.24 -28.28 43.42
C THR A 4 -65.75 -28.78 42.06
N MET A 5 -66.70 -28.08 41.43
CA MET A 5 -66.53 -27.09 40.35
C MET A 5 -66.02 -27.66 39.01
N LYS A 6 -66.94 -27.74 38.04
CA LYS A 6 -66.69 -27.82 36.59
C LYS A 6 -66.44 -26.42 36.03
N PRO A 7 -65.56 -26.26 35.04
CA PRO A 7 -65.95 -25.45 33.89
C PRO A 7 -65.66 -26.09 32.54
N LEU A 8 -66.60 -25.88 31.62
CA LEU A 8 -66.42 -25.93 30.17
C LEU A 8 -65.26 -25.03 29.74
N THR A 9 -64.41 -25.49 28.82
CA THR A 9 -63.71 -24.56 27.92
C THR A 9 -63.65 -25.10 26.50
N LEU A 10 -64.37 -24.37 25.65
CA LEU A 10 -64.35 -24.27 24.21
C LEU A 10 -62.91 -24.16 23.67
N SER A 11 -62.51 -24.99 22.70
CA SER A 11 -61.32 -24.71 21.88
C SER A 11 -61.75 -24.32 20.48
N LEU A 12 -61.53 -23.04 20.24
CA LEU A 12 -61.82 -22.22 19.08
C LEU A 12 -60.63 -22.29 18.10
N LEU A 13 -60.95 -22.56 16.82
CA LEU A 13 -60.55 -21.85 15.60
C LEU A 13 -59.13 -21.20 15.50
N ILE A 14 -58.48 -21.37 14.32
CA ILE A 14 -57.83 -20.35 13.45
C ILE A 14 -56.40 -20.66 12.95
N ALA A 15 -56.29 -20.52 11.61
CA ALA A 15 -55.18 -20.08 10.75
C ALA A 15 -53.92 -20.92 10.55
N ALA A 16 -53.85 -21.47 9.34
CA ALA A 16 -52.84 -21.20 8.32
C ALA A 16 -51.59 -20.42 8.79
N MET A 17 -50.51 -21.14 9.09
CA MET A 17 -49.16 -20.60 9.06
C MET A 17 -48.61 -20.74 7.65
N ALA A 18 -48.64 -19.65 6.89
CA ALA A 18 -47.66 -19.42 5.83
C ALA A 18 -46.29 -19.22 6.51
N PRO A 19 -45.20 -19.86 6.02
CA PRO A 19 -43.88 -19.50 6.49
C PRO A 19 -43.60 -18.06 6.04
N LEU A 20 -43.37 -17.20 7.02
CA LEU A 20 -42.74 -15.90 6.83
C LEU A 20 -41.51 -16.11 5.94
N GLY A 21 -41.63 -15.65 4.69
CA GLY A 21 -40.48 -15.41 3.85
C GLY A 21 -39.58 -14.45 4.60
N VAL A 22 -38.44 -15.01 5.05
CA VAL A 22 -37.30 -14.27 5.56
C VAL A 22 -37.05 -13.13 4.59
N HIS A 23 -37.37 -11.91 5.03
CA HIS A 23 -36.84 -10.72 4.38
C HIS A 23 -35.33 -10.84 4.51
N ALA A 24 -34.66 -11.15 3.40
CA ALA A 24 -33.23 -10.97 3.27
C ALA A 24 -32.97 -9.48 3.47
N GLN A 25 -32.66 -9.08 4.71
CA GLN A 25 -32.07 -7.77 4.99
C GLN A 25 -30.79 -7.69 4.16
N PRO A 26 -30.64 -6.67 3.28
CA PRO A 26 -29.40 -6.43 2.59
C PRO A 26 -28.31 -6.11 3.61
N GLY A 27 -27.46 -7.12 3.88
CA GLY A 27 -26.09 -6.98 4.35
C GLY A 27 -25.90 -6.17 5.63
N GLU A 28 -26.23 -6.76 6.78
CA GLU A 28 -25.50 -6.39 7.99
C GLU A 28 -24.00 -6.59 7.71
N PRO A 29 -23.16 -5.56 7.91
CA PRO A 29 -21.73 -5.71 7.75
C PRO A 29 -21.27 -6.71 8.80
N GLY A 30 -20.89 -7.92 8.38
CA GLY A 30 -20.23 -8.88 9.27
C GLY A 30 -19.02 -8.27 10.01
N PRO A 31 -18.33 -9.00 10.89
CA PRO A 31 -17.13 -8.47 11.53
C PRO A 31 -16.14 -7.95 10.46
N ALA A 32 -15.42 -6.87 10.77
CA ALA A 32 -14.47 -6.24 9.85
C ALA A 32 -13.36 -7.24 9.48
N GLU A 33 -13.56 -7.94 8.36
CA GLU A 33 -12.57 -8.87 7.81
C GLU A 33 -11.39 -8.05 7.29
N VAL A 34 -10.20 -8.43 7.73
CA VAL A 34 -8.96 -7.75 7.38
C VAL A 34 -8.15 -8.70 6.51
N GLN A 35 -8.00 -8.36 5.24
CA GLN A 35 -7.12 -9.08 4.35
C GLN A 35 -5.74 -8.42 4.36
N ILE A 36 -4.70 -9.20 4.63
CA ILE A 36 -3.31 -8.75 4.66
C ILE A 36 -2.53 -9.56 3.63
N GLU A 37 -1.95 -8.88 2.66
CA GLU A 37 -1.11 -9.47 1.63
C GLU A 37 0.35 -9.10 1.88
N LEU A 38 1.18 -10.06 2.29
CA LEU A 38 2.59 -9.82 2.55
C LEU A 38 3.36 -9.79 1.21
N ARG A 39 4.14 -8.71 1.01
CA ARG A 39 4.94 -8.56 -0.22
C ARG A 39 6.19 -9.44 -0.13
N PRO A 40 6.58 -10.16 -1.21
CA PRO A 40 7.76 -11.03 -1.20
C PRO A 40 9.08 -10.27 -1.04
N GLN A 41 9.15 -9.03 -1.53
CA GLN A 41 10.33 -8.19 -1.42
C GLN A 41 9.94 -6.72 -1.26
N VAL A 42 10.65 -6.02 -0.38
CA VAL A 42 10.45 -4.60 -0.10
C VAL A 42 11.79 -3.91 0.00
N SER A 43 11.91 -2.74 -0.62
CA SER A 43 13.04 -1.82 -0.38
C SER A 43 12.61 -0.80 0.68
N ALA A 44 13.35 -0.75 1.79
CA ALA A 44 13.04 0.15 2.89
C ALA A 44 14.19 1.16 3.11
N LEU A 45 13.82 2.42 3.33
CA LEU A 45 14.75 3.45 3.76
C LEU A 45 15.17 3.22 5.22
N PRO A 46 16.31 3.75 5.67
CA PRO A 46 16.73 3.64 7.06
C PRO A 46 15.69 4.30 7.97
N GLY A 47 15.18 3.57 8.96
CA GLY A 47 14.17 4.10 9.86
C GLY A 47 13.22 3.06 10.45
N PRO A 48 12.15 3.52 11.11
CA PRO A 48 11.10 2.65 11.60
C PRO A 48 10.34 2.06 10.42
N LEU A 49 10.21 0.74 10.43
CA LEU A 49 9.52 -0.04 9.42
C LEU A 49 8.09 -0.33 9.89
N ARG A 50 7.10 -0.02 9.06
CA ARG A 50 5.69 -0.19 9.38
C ARG A 50 5.08 -1.35 8.59
N LEU A 51 3.94 -1.86 9.03
CA LEU A 51 3.23 -2.91 8.31
C LEU A 51 2.78 -2.44 6.92
N GLY A 52 2.43 -1.17 6.77
CA GLY A 52 2.14 -0.58 5.45
C GLY A 52 3.33 -0.61 4.49
N ASP A 53 4.56 -0.66 5.01
CA ASP A 53 5.77 -0.83 4.19
C ASP A 53 5.98 -2.29 3.80
N LEU A 54 5.35 -3.25 4.46
CA LEU A 54 5.60 -4.68 4.24
C LEU A 54 4.45 -5.41 3.54
N ALA A 55 3.23 -4.94 3.76
CA ALA A 55 2.02 -5.62 3.33
C ALA A 55 0.99 -4.64 2.78
N ILE A 56 0.16 -5.15 1.87
CA ILE A 56 -1.05 -4.46 1.43
C ILE A 56 -2.17 -4.88 2.40
N VAL A 57 -2.80 -3.90 3.03
CA VAL A 57 -3.90 -4.11 3.97
C VAL A 57 -5.21 -3.70 3.31
N ARG A 58 -6.20 -4.59 3.30
CA ARG A 58 -7.56 -4.33 2.82
C ARG A 58 -8.56 -4.61 3.94
N THR A 59 -9.35 -3.61 4.29
CA THR A 59 -10.46 -3.75 5.23
C THR A 59 -11.48 -2.66 4.91
N ARG A 60 -12.73 -2.88 5.32
CA ARG A 60 -13.81 -1.89 5.25
C ARG A 60 -13.85 -0.94 6.44
N ASP A 61 -13.06 -1.23 7.48
CA ASP A 61 -12.96 -0.42 8.68
C ASP A 61 -11.80 0.58 8.54
N LEU A 62 -12.16 1.87 8.44
CA LEU A 62 -11.20 2.97 8.30
C LEU A 62 -10.28 3.11 9.51
N ALA A 63 -10.80 2.89 10.72
CA ALA A 63 -9.98 2.96 11.93
C ALA A 63 -8.97 1.80 11.96
N ALA A 64 -9.43 0.59 11.59
CA ALA A 64 -8.57 -0.58 11.53
C ALA A 64 -7.45 -0.44 10.49
N ILE A 65 -7.74 0.06 9.28
CA ILE A 65 -6.68 0.25 8.26
C ILE A 65 -5.66 1.29 8.68
N GLN A 66 -6.08 2.41 9.29
CA GLN A 66 -5.16 3.44 9.77
C GLN A 66 -4.23 2.90 10.87
N GLN A 67 -4.78 2.13 11.81
CA GLN A 67 -4.00 1.48 12.86
C GLN A 67 -3.04 0.45 12.29
N LEU A 68 -3.49 -0.40 11.37
CA LEU A 68 -2.67 -1.44 10.76
C LEU A 68 -1.57 -0.85 9.88
N VAL A 69 -1.81 0.21 9.12
CA VAL A 69 -0.78 0.84 8.27
C VAL A 69 0.28 1.55 9.10
N ALA A 70 -0.11 2.19 10.21
CA ALA A 70 0.81 2.89 11.11
C ALA A 70 1.64 1.95 12.01
N LEU A 71 1.35 0.66 11.96
CA LEU A 71 1.79 -0.33 12.92
C LEU A 71 3.30 -0.62 12.81
N PRO A 72 4.11 -0.37 13.86
CA PRO A 72 5.56 -0.52 13.79
C PRO A 72 5.98 -1.99 13.83
N VAL A 73 6.53 -2.53 12.75
CA VAL A 73 7.01 -3.93 12.70
C VAL A 73 8.47 -4.04 13.17
N GLY A 74 9.24 -2.96 13.09
CA GLY A 74 10.60 -2.92 13.60
C GLY A 74 11.43 -1.80 12.96
N HIS A 75 12.69 -2.09 12.66
CA HIS A 75 13.60 -1.19 11.96
C HIS A 75 14.01 -1.78 10.63
N ALA A 76 14.13 -0.93 9.61
CA ALA A 76 14.72 -1.33 8.35
C ALA A 76 16.19 -1.76 8.56
N PRO A 77 16.67 -2.79 7.83
CA PRO A 77 18.08 -3.15 7.84
C PRO A 77 18.93 -1.99 7.32
N ARG A 78 20.21 -1.99 7.70
CA ARG A 78 21.17 -1.01 7.20
C ARG A 78 21.20 -1.03 5.66
N PRO A 79 21.50 0.10 5.00
CA PRO A 79 21.68 0.10 3.56
C PRO A 79 22.64 -0.97 3.08
N GLY A 80 22.25 -1.71 2.04
CA GLY A 80 22.99 -2.85 1.51
C GLY A 80 22.82 -4.16 2.28
N ALA A 81 22.22 -4.14 3.48
CA ALA A 81 21.86 -5.33 4.22
C ALA A 81 20.43 -5.80 3.91
N THR A 82 20.20 -7.10 4.12
CA THR A 82 18.90 -7.73 3.96
C THR A 82 18.39 -8.26 5.30
N ALA A 83 17.10 -8.07 5.56
CA ALA A 83 16.39 -8.70 6.66
C ALA A 83 15.23 -9.54 6.10
N VAL A 84 14.87 -10.60 6.79
CA VAL A 84 13.73 -11.45 6.42
C VAL A 84 12.66 -11.34 7.49
N VAL A 85 11.44 -11.01 7.07
CA VAL A 85 10.27 -10.95 7.94
C VAL A 85 9.28 -12.01 7.52
N ARG A 86 8.97 -12.94 8.42
CA ARG A 86 8.03 -14.04 8.17
C ARG A 86 6.61 -13.65 8.53
N ARG A 87 5.66 -14.14 7.75
CA ARG A 87 4.22 -13.96 7.94
C ARG A 87 3.78 -14.34 9.36
N ASP A 88 4.18 -15.50 9.87
CA ASP A 88 3.78 -15.95 11.22
C ASP A 88 4.23 -15.00 12.32
N VAL A 89 5.41 -14.39 12.16
CA VAL A 89 5.97 -13.44 13.12
C VAL A 89 5.14 -12.16 13.10
N VAL A 90 4.83 -11.64 11.91
CA VAL A 90 3.98 -10.46 11.75
C VAL A 90 2.56 -10.72 12.26
N ALA A 91 1.97 -11.88 11.92
CA ALA A 91 0.65 -12.29 12.38
C ALA A 91 0.60 -12.40 13.92
N ARG A 92 1.63 -12.98 14.54
CA ARG A 92 1.77 -13.01 16.00
C ARG A 92 1.88 -11.60 16.58
N TRP A 93 2.70 -10.75 16.00
CA TRP A 93 2.92 -9.39 16.45
C TRP A 93 1.64 -8.54 16.36
N ILE A 94 0.87 -8.65 15.26
CA ILE A 94 -0.42 -7.97 15.07
C ILE A 94 -1.44 -8.39 16.13
N ARG A 95 -1.53 -9.71 16.42
CA ARG A 95 -2.41 -10.23 17.47
C ARG A 95 -2.03 -9.68 18.85
N MET A 96 -0.74 -9.59 19.15
CA MET A 96 -0.23 -9.05 20.41
C MET A 96 -0.53 -7.56 20.56
N GLN A 97 -0.32 -6.77 19.50
CA GLN A 97 -0.38 -5.31 19.60
C GLN A 97 -1.81 -4.77 19.56
N LEU A 98 -2.69 -5.35 18.74
CA LEU A 98 -4.03 -4.80 18.52
C LEU A 98 -5.10 -5.49 19.37
N GLY A 99 -4.72 -6.47 20.20
CA GLY A 99 -5.68 -7.24 21.02
C GLY A 99 -6.80 -7.88 20.18
N LEU A 100 -6.58 -8.06 18.87
CA LEU A 100 -7.56 -8.57 17.91
C LEU A 100 -7.70 -10.07 18.13
N ALA A 101 -8.43 -10.44 19.17
CA ALA A 101 -8.74 -11.82 19.47
C ALA A 101 -9.60 -12.48 18.36
N HIS A 102 -10.27 -11.70 17.48
CA HIS A 102 -11.26 -12.27 16.55
C HIS A 102 -11.41 -11.58 15.18
N SER A 103 -10.58 -10.62 14.79
CA SER A 103 -10.61 -10.16 13.39
C SER A 103 -10.11 -11.31 12.52
N ARG A 104 -11.00 -11.87 11.69
CA ARG A 104 -10.67 -12.85 10.66
C ARG A 104 -9.63 -12.21 9.75
N THR A 105 -8.37 -12.46 10.05
CA THR A 105 -7.23 -11.94 9.32
C THR A 105 -6.93 -12.94 8.22
N LEU A 106 -7.33 -12.60 7.00
CA LEU A 106 -7.06 -13.41 5.83
C LEU A 106 -5.65 -13.07 5.31
N TRP A 107 -4.72 -13.98 5.48
CA TRP A 107 -3.35 -13.80 5.00
C TRP A 107 -3.17 -14.34 3.59
N THR A 108 -2.61 -13.51 2.72
CA THR A 108 -2.31 -13.85 1.31
C THR A 108 -0.91 -13.36 0.94
N GLY A 109 -0.43 -13.69 -0.26
CA GLY A 109 0.90 -13.27 -0.73
C GLY A 109 2.02 -14.23 -0.30
N ALA A 110 3.21 -13.69 0.00
CA ALA A 110 4.40 -14.45 0.35
C ALA A 110 4.41 -14.92 1.81
N ASP A 111 5.07 -16.05 2.11
CA ASP A 111 5.28 -16.52 3.49
C ASP A 111 6.38 -15.70 4.20
N GLU A 112 7.30 -15.16 3.41
CA GLU A 112 8.39 -14.31 3.86
C GLU A 112 8.52 -13.07 3.00
N SER A 113 8.94 -11.97 3.62
CA SER A 113 9.26 -10.71 2.99
C SER A 113 10.73 -10.40 3.17
N VAL A 114 11.45 -10.31 2.07
CA VAL A 114 12.85 -9.89 2.07
C VAL A 114 12.91 -8.36 2.01
N ILE A 115 13.40 -7.76 3.08
CA ILE A 115 13.55 -6.32 3.21
C ILE A 115 14.98 -5.97 2.84
N ARG A 116 15.16 -5.17 1.80
CA ARG A 116 16.46 -4.63 1.40
C ARG A 116 16.56 -3.20 1.91
N GLY A 117 17.58 -2.93 2.73
CA GLY A 117 17.90 -1.57 3.14
C GLY A 117 18.46 -0.83 1.93
N ILE A 118 17.83 0.28 1.55
CA ILE A 118 18.35 1.17 0.51
C ILE A 118 18.87 2.45 1.16
N SER A 119 20.00 2.95 0.67
CA SER A 119 20.47 4.28 1.07
C SER A 119 19.58 5.32 0.38
N PRO A 120 19.11 6.36 1.09
CA PRO A 120 18.55 7.54 0.44
C PRO A 120 19.60 8.23 -0.45
N SER A 121 20.89 7.94 -0.23
CA SER A 121 22.01 8.38 -1.05
C SER A 121 22.11 7.60 -2.35
N GLY A 122 21.29 8.03 -3.32
CA GLY A 122 21.52 7.91 -4.75
C GLY A 122 22.29 9.11 -5.31
N ALA A 123 23.32 9.59 -4.60
CA ALA A 123 24.39 10.40 -5.17
C ALA A 123 25.69 9.61 -5.03
N VAL A 124 25.98 8.85 -6.09
CA VAL A 124 27.31 8.39 -6.54
C VAL A 124 28.08 7.45 -5.60
N LEU A 125 28.33 6.23 -6.10
CA LEU A 125 29.62 5.49 -6.12
C LEU A 125 29.44 3.98 -5.90
N ALA A 126 29.18 3.25 -6.98
CA ALA A 126 29.68 1.90 -7.22
C ALA A 126 29.54 1.64 -8.73
N GLY A 127 30.59 1.79 -9.53
CA GLY A 127 31.67 0.82 -9.51
C GLY A 127 31.35 -0.39 -10.39
N THR A 128 30.94 -0.16 -11.64
CA THR A 128 31.18 -1.13 -12.71
C THR A 128 32.21 -0.50 -13.62
N LYS A 129 33.40 -1.10 -13.66
CA LYS A 129 34.42 -0.78 -14.65
C LYS A 129 34.18 -1.74 -15.83
N PRO A 130 33.41 -1.38 -16.88
CA PRO A 130 33.56 -2.04 -18.16
C PRO A 130 34.73 -1.35 -18.87
N SER A 131 35.88 -2.01 -18.80
CA SER A 131 36.92 -1.87 -19.79
C SER A 131 36.35 -2.28 -21.15
N ILE A 132 36.08 -1.34 -22.06
CA ILE A 132 36.34 -1.50 -23.50
C ILE A 132 36.58 -0.11 -24.09
N ALA A 133 37.55 -0.06 -24.99
CA ALA A 133 38.07 1.11 -25.67
C ALA A 133 37.08 1.80 -26.64
N ALA A 134 37.47 3.02 -27.00
CA ALA A 134 37.17 3.74 -28.24
C ALA A 134 35.77 4.36 -28.42
N ALA A 135 35.71 5.70 -28.30
CA ALA A 135 35.35 6.66 -29.35
C ALA A 135 34.61 7.90 -28.78
N PRO A 136 34.83 9.11 -29.34
CA PRO A 136 34.13 10.33 -28.94
C PRO A 136 32.81 10.41 -29.70
N GLU A 137 31.66 10.23 -29.05
CA GLU A 137 30.38 10.26 -29.76
C GLU A 137 29.28 10.93 -28.93
N ALA A 138 28.86 12.11 -29.42
CA ALA A 138 27.65 12.90 -29.14
C ALA A 138 27.05 12.83 -27.73
N ALA A 139 27.12 13.95 -26.99
CA ALA A 139 26.42 14.18 -25.74
C ALA A 139 24.93 13.83 -25.85
N VAL A 140 24.54 12.67 -25.31
CA VAL A 140 23.16 12.19 -25.28
C VAL A 140 22.41 13.04 -24.25
N PRO A 141 21.35 13.78 -24.64
CA PRO A 141 20.62 14.63 -23.72
C PRO A 141 19.97 13.81 -22.60
N GLY A 142 19.98 14.33 -21.38
CA GLY A 142 19.39 13.65 -20.22
C GLY A 142 17.90 13.34 -20.43
N VAL A 143 17.17 14.17 -21.17
CA VAL A 143 15.78 13.94 -21.54
C VAL A 143 15.60 14.34 -23.00
N ALA A 144 14.98 13.46 -23.80
CA ALA A 144 14.63 13.77 -25.18
C ALA A 144 13.16 14.22 -25.31
N ARG A 145 12.89 15.13 -26.25
CA ARG A 145 11.51 15.50 -26.60
C ARG A 145 10.70 14.27 -26.99
N GLY A 146 9.49 14.17 -26.42
CA GLY A 146 8.57 13.05 -26.61
C GLY A 146 8.84 11.85 -25.68
N GLN A 147 9.95 11.85 -24.94
CA GLN A 147 10.29 10.78 -24.02
C GLN A 147 9.39 10.82 -22.79
N TRP A 148 8.93 9.66 -22.35
CA TRP A 148 8.27 9.51 -21.06
C TRP A 148 9.31 9.63 -19.95
N VAL A 149 9.08 10.57 -19.05
CA VAL A 149 9.93 10.89 -17.91
C VAL A 149 9.17 10.78 -16.60
N LEU A 150 9.92 10.50 -15.53
CA LEU A 150 9.40 10.43 -14.17
C LEU A 150 9.42 11.84 -13.56
N LEU A 151 8.25 12.46 -13.41
CA LEU A 151 8.05 13.75 -12.78
C LEU A 151 7.85 13.58 -11.28
N GLN A 152 8.78 14.10 -10.49
CA GLN A 152 8.66 14.21 -9.04
C GLN A 152 8.16 15.61 -8.70
N LEU A 153 6.97 15.69 -8.11
CA LEU A 153 6.38 16.92 -7.62
C LEU A 153 6.58 17.00 -6.11
N LYS A 154 7.25 18.05 -5.64
CA LYS A 154 7.45 18.32 -4.21
C LYS A 154 6.57 19.49 -3.80
N SER A 155 5.67 19.26 -2.84
CA SER A 155 4.87 20.31 -2.20
C SER A 155 4.86 20.10 -0.69
N GLY A 156 5.71 20.86 0.01
CA GLY A 156 5.91 20.74 1.45
C GLY A 156 6.34 19.32 1.87
N PRO A 157 5.62 18.64 2.78
CA PRO A 157 5.96 17.28 3.23
C PRO A 157 5.50 16.17 2.27
N VAL A 158 4.85 16.51 1.14
CA VAL A 158 4.30 15.54 0.20
C VAL A 158 5.16 15.50 -1.06
N GLU A 159 5.63 14.29 -1.40
CA GLU A 159 6.30 13.98 -2.66
C GLU A 159 5.39 13.09 -3.51
N LEU A 160 5.15 13.51 -4.76
CA LEU A 160 4.29 12.80 -5.69
C LEU A 160 5.08 12.45 -6.94
N GLU A 161 5.13 11.16 -7.27
CA GLU A 161 5.80 10.66 -8.47
C GLU A 161 4.78 10.32 -9.56
N ARG A 162 4.94 10.89 -10.76
CA ARG A 162 4.07 10.62 -11.92
C ARG A 162 4.87 10.49 -13.19
N ARG A 163 4.26 9.90 -14.22
CA ARG A 163 4.82 9.90 -15.58
C ARG A 163 4.35 11.14 -16.32
N ALA A 164 5.28 11.84 -16.95
CA ALA A 164 5.02 12.98 -17.81
C ALA A 164 5.77 12.79 -19.13
N GLN A 165 5.28 13.38 -20.20
CA GLN A 165 5.99 13.38 -21.48
C GLN A 165 6.82 14.65 -21.61
N ALA A 166 8.12 14.53 -21.82
CA ALA A 166 8.97 15.68 -22.08
C ALA A 166 8.56 16.35 -23.40
N MET A 167 8.35 17.66 -23.40
CA MET A 167 7.98 18.40 -24.61
C MET A 167 9.17 19.03 -25.30
N GLN A 168 10.31 19.06 -24.63
CA GLN A 168 11.58 19.62 -25.09
C GLN A 168 12.69 18.67 -24.65
N ASP A 169 13.76 18.64 -25.42
CA ASP A 169 15.02 18.08 -24.97
C ASP A 169 15.60 18.92 -23.82
N GLY A 170 16.35 18.26 -22.94
CA GLY A 170 17.04 18.96 -21.86
C GLY A 170 18.13 18.13 -21.24
N ASN A 171 19.17 18.84 -20.80
CA ASN A 171 20.28 18.25 -20.08
C ASN A 171 20.01 18.24 -18.58
N VAL A 172 20.72 17.37 -17.85
CA VAL A 172 20.63 17.32 -16.39
C VAL A 172 20.98 18.70 -15.81
N GLY A 173 20.08 19.24 -14.98
CA GLY A 173 20.17 20.57 -14.39
C GLY A 173 19.32 21.64 -15.08
N GLU A 174 18.83 21.37 -16.29
CA GLU A 174 18.03 22.29 -17.10
C GLU A 174 16.53 22.17 -16.80
N THR A 175 15.78 23.27 -16.89
CA THR A 175 14.32 23.25 -16.71
C THR A 175 13.65 23.01 -18.05
N VAL A 176 12.93 21.89 -18.16
CA VAL A 176 12.18 21.50 -19.36
C VAL A 176 10.69 21.54 -19.11
N ASN A 177 9.92 21.87 -20.14
CA ASN A 177 8.48 21.71 -20.08
C ASN A 177 8.10 20.24 -20.29
N VAL A 178 7.37 19.69 -19.34
CA VAL A 178 6.81 18.34 -19.42
C VAL A 178 5.29 18.41 -19.42
N ARG A 179 4.67 17.59 -20.25
CA ARG A 179 3.22 17.42 -20.30
C ARG A 179 2.83 16.29 -19.36
N ALA A 180 2.20 16.66 -18.26
CA ALA A 180 1.50 15.73 -17.38
C ALA A 180 0.02 15.63 -17.78
N GLU A 181 -0.70 14.67 -17.20
CA GLU A 181 -2.14 14.48 -17.44
C GLU A 181 -2.97 15.74 -17.11
N ASN A 182 -2.49 16.55 -16.17
CA ASN A 182 -3.17 17.75 -15.68
C ASN A 182 -2.71 19.06 -16.37
N GLY A 183 -1.78 19.00 -17.33
CA GLY A 183 -1.28 20.19 -18.03
C GLY A 183 0.23 20.22 -18.26
N LEU A 184 0.74 21.36 -18.73
CA LEU A 184 2.17 21.62 -18.89
C LEU A 184 2.78 22.04 -17.54
N VAL A 185 3.89 21.41 -17.17
CA VAL A 185 4.63 21.66 -15.92
C VAL A 185 6.08 21.92 -16.27
N ALA A 186 6.64 23.02 -15.75
CA ALA A 186 8.08 23.27 -15.83
C ALA A 186 8.79 22.43 -14.77
N ALA A 187 9.68 21.54 -15.19
CA ALA A 187 10.38 20.62 -14.30
C ALA A 187 11.88 20.59 -14.62
N ARG A 188 12.72 20.61 -13.59
CA ARG A 188 14.18 20.51 -13.72
C ARG A 188 14.58 19.06 -13.95
N VAL A 189 15.39 18.79 -14.97
CA VAL A 189 15.96 17.45 -15.21
C VAL A 189 16.94 17.11 -14.10
N THR A 190 16.67 16.06 -13.33
CA THR A 190 17.53 15.63 -12.22
C THR A 190 18.38 14.41 -12.59
N ALA A 191 17.90 13.58 -13.51
CA ALA A 191 18.63 12.44 -14.06
C ALA A 191 18.05 12.07 -15.44
N PRO A 192 18.72 11.17 -16.20
CA PRO A 192 18.17 10.74 -17.46
C PRO A 192 16.78 10.12 -17.31
N GLY A 193 15.78 10.69 -18.00
CA GLY A 193 14.38 10.30 -17.86
C GLY A 193 13.72 10.62 -16.51
N ARG A 194 14.30 11.50 -15.69
CA ARG A 194 13.72 11.97 -14.42
C ARG A 194 13.75 13.50 -14.33
N VAL A 195 12.64 14.08 -13.93
CA VAL A 195 12.45 15.53 -13.79
C VAL A 195 11.78 15.84 -12.46
N GLU A 196 12.08 16.98 -11.87
CA GLU A 196 11.52 17.45 -10.59
C GLU A 196 10.85 18.81 -10.78
N ALA A 197 9.64 18.97 -10.23
CA ALA A 197 8.94 20.25 -10.17
C ALA A 197 8.59 20.57 -8.71
N THR A 198 8.85 21.80 -8.30
CA THR A 198 8.40 22.34 -7.01
C THR A 198 7.14 23.16 -7.26
N LEU A 199 6.07 22.85 -6.54
CA LEU A 199 4.80 23.60 -6.56
C LEU A 199 4.69 24.52 -5.35
#